data_AF-A0A6A7KIR6-F1
#
_entry.id   AF-A0A6A7KIR6-F1
#
_cell.length_a   1.000
_cell.length_b   1.000
_cell.length_c   1.000
_cell.angle_alpha   90.00
_cell.angle_beta   90.00
_cell.angle_gamma   90.00
#
_symmetry.space_group_name_H-M   'P 1'
#
loop_
_entity.id
_entity.type
_entity.pdbx_description
1 polymer ?
#
loop_
_entity_poly.entity_id
_entity_poly.type
_entity_poly.pdbx_seq_one_letter_code
_entity_poly.pdbx_strand_id
1 'polypeptide(L)'
;MMKKVLSVIALIFVVAGAYGITQYANEEKYYSLRATFRMAGIEYKGYELRDGTLVFKFERKGDVFAQVIVSKEYTTNEKIPVKDVKKVIMELTTNGTKKVYEAKFVGDEGEKMIYEATEK
;
A
#
# COMPACT_ATOMS: atom_id res chain seq x y z
N MET A 1 41.18 24.09 19.19
CA MET A 1 40.45 23.05 19.95
C MET A 1 38.96 22.98 19.58
N MET A 2 38.24 24.11 19.44
CA MET A 2 36.80 24.15 19.03
C MET A 2 36.45 23.47 17.70
N LYS A 3 37.31 23.54 16.66
CA LYS A 3 37.03 22.90 15.34
C LYS A 3 36.86 21.37 15.43
N LYS A 4 37.59 20.72 16.34
CA LYS A 4 37.49 19.26 16.54
C LYS A 4 36.17 18.89 17.24
N VAL A 5 35.73 19.72 18.19
CA VAL A 5 34.46 19.51 18.94
C VAL A 5 33.25 19.69 18.02
N LEU A 6 33.25 20.72 17.17
CA LEU A 6 32.20 20.92 16.15
C LEU A 6 32.14 19.77 15.15
N SER A 7 33.29 19.22 14.74
CA SER A 7 33.35 18.06 13.84
C SER A 7 32.78 16.79 14.47
N VAL A 8 33.03 16.58 15.78
CA VAL A 8 32.51 15.41 16.51
C VAL A 8 31.00 15.52 16.70
N ILE A 9 30.47 16.70 17.02
CA ILE A 9 29.02 16.93 17.17
C ILE A 9 28.32 16.71 15.83
N ALA A 10 28.85 17.25 14.73
CA ALA A 10 28.30 17.03 13.40
C ALA A 10 28.28 15.55 13.01
N LEU A 11 29.33 14.79 13.36
CA LEU A 11 29.41 13.36 13.09
C LEU A 11 28.33 12.57 13.87
N ILE A 12 28.06 12.95 15.12
CA ILE A 12 27.01 12.32 15.94
C ILE A 12 25.62 12.54 15.32
N PHE A 13 25.31 13.75 14.83
CA PHE A 13 24.04 14.01 14.16
C PHE A 13 23.90 13.24 12.85
N VAL A 14 24.98 13.10 12.08
CA VAL A 14 24.98 12.30 10.84
C VAL A 14 24.72 10.82 11.15
N VAL A 15 25.37 10.27 12.17
CA VAL A 15 25.18 8.87 12.57
C VAL A 15 23.78 8.63 13.13
N ALA A 16 23.27 9.52 13.99
CA ALA A 16 21.92 9.43 14.53
C ALA A 16 20.85 9.56 13.45
N GLY A 17 21.04 10.49 12.50
CA GLY A 17 20.16 10.65 11.34
C GLY A 17 20.15 9.43 10.43
N ALA A 18 21.33 8.87 10.13
CA ALA A 18 21.44 7.63 9.38
C ALA A 18 20.73 6.46 10.09
N TYR A 19 20.92 6.33 11.41
CA TYR A 19 20.29 5.27 12.19
C TYR A 19 18.75 5.36 12.18
N GLY A 20 18.20 6.56 12.38
CA GLY A 20 16.75 6.79 12.32
C GLY A 20 16.13 6.47 10.96
N ILE A 21 16.80 6.86 9.87
CA ILE A 21 16.35 6.55 8.50
C ILE A 21 16.39 5.04 8.24
N THR A 22 17.43 4.34 8.69
CA THR A 22 17.54 2.88 8.49
C THR A 22 16.51 2.08 9.27
N GLN A 23 16.11 2.54 10.46
CA GLN A 23 15.05 1.89 11.25
C GLN A 23 13.69 2.03 10.57
N TYR A 24 13.36 3.24 10.11
CA TYR A 24 12.11 3.49 9.38
C TYR A 24 12.05 2.73 8.05
N ALA A 25 13.19 2.59 7.35
CA ALA A 25 13.27 1.85 6.10
C ALA A 25 13.13 0.33 6.26
N ASN A 26 13.38 -0.23 7.44
CA ASN A 26 13.24 -1.66 7.71
C ASN A 26 11.97 -2.00 8.50
N GLU A 27 11.09 -1.03 8.73
CA GLU A 27 9.78 -1.30 9.30
C GLU A 27 8.93 -2.09 8.29
N GLU A 28 8.32 -3.18 8.75
CA GLU A 28 7.41 -3.99 7.94
C GLU A 28 5.99 -3.83 8.45
N LYS A 29 5.04 -3.60 7.53
CA LYS A 29 3.64 -3.37 7.87
C LYS A 29 2.72 -4.23 7.03
N TYR A 30 1.55 -4.52 7.57
CA TYR A 30 0.42 -4.98 6.78
C TYR A 30 -0.12 -3.82 5.95
N TYR A 31 -0.63 -4.13 4.76
CA TYR A 31 -1.28 -3.15 3.91
C TYR A 31 -2.74 -3.55 3.74
N SER A 32 -3.62 -2.59 3.95
CA SER A 32 -5.06 -2.81 3.86
C SER A 32 -5.67 -1.89 2.81
N LEU A 33 -6.50 -2.47 1.93
CA LEU A 33 -7.26 -1.75 0.93
C LEU A 33 -8.74 -1.78 1.28
N ARG A 34 -9.31 -0.62 1.59
CA ARG A 34 -10.75 -0.36 1.59
C ARG A 34 -11.20 -0.13 0.15
N ALA A 35 -11.70 -1.20 -0.48
CA ALA A 35 -12.15 -1.17 -1.86
C ALA A 35 -13.66 -0.97 -1.91
N THR A 36 -14.10 0.03 -2.68
CA THR A 36 -15.51 0.30 -2.98
C THR A 36 -15.80 0.00 -4.44
N PHE A 37 -16.83 -0.81 -4.68
CA PHE A 37 -17.27 -1.23 -6.00
C PHE A 37 -18.71 -0.78 -6.25
N ARG A 38 -19.03 -0.37 -7.48
CA ARG A 38 -20.39 -0.01 -7.92
C ARG A 38 -21.10 -1.15 -8.65
N MET A 39 -20.58 -2.37 -8.50
CA MET A 39 -21.14 -3.58 -9.07
C MET A 39 -21.00 -4.77 -8.11
N ALA A 40 -21.95 -5.71 -8.20
CA ALA A 40 -21.92 -6.96 -7.44
C ALA A 40 -20.84 -7.93 -7.96
N GLY A 41 -20.71 -9.10 -7.35
CA GLY A 41 -20.03 -10.28 -7.92
C GLY A 41 -18.57 -10.05 -8.32
N ILE A 42 -17.84 -9.26 -7.54
CA ILE A 42 -16.40 -9.12 -7.64
C ILE A 42 -15.75 -10.11 -6.67
N GLU A 43 -14.77 -10.83 -7.18
CA GLU A 43 -13.96 -11.77 -6.44
C GLU A 43 -12.57 -11.17 -6.19
N TYR A 44 -12.10 -11.27 -4.94
CA TYR A 44 -10.72 -10.93 -4.61
C TYR A 44 -9.80 -12.08 -5.02
N LYS A 45 -8.72 -11.76 -5.72
CA LYS A 45 -7.73 -12.73 -6.25
C LYS A 45 -6.40 -12.69 -5.52
N GLY A 46 -6.28 -11.86 -4.48
CA GLY A 46 -5.03 -11.66 -3.74
C GLY A 46 -4.32 -10.38 -4.14
N TYR A 47 -3.06 -10.28 -3.75
CA TYR A 47 -2.22 -9.12 -4.01
C TYR A 47 -0.87 -9.54 -4.58
N GLU A 48 -0.14 -8.58 -5.15
CA GLU A 48 1.23 -8.78 -5.60
C GLU A 48 2.00 -7.47 -5.52
N LEU A 49 3.27 -7.52 -5.12
CA LEU A 49 4.19 -6.39 -5.18
C LEU A 49 5.02 -6.47 -6.47
N ARG A 50 4.94 -5.44 -7.32
CA ARG A 50 5.69 -5.34 -8.58
C ARG A 50 6.34 -3.97 -8.71
N ASP A 51 7.67 -3.91 -8.81
CA ASP A 51 8.44 -2.67 -9.01
C ASP A 51 8.05 -1.54 -8.03
N GLY A 52 7.75 -1.92 -6.78
CA GLY A 52 7.31 -1.03 -5.71
C GLY A 52 5.84 -0.61 -5.76
N THR A 53 5.03 -1.23 -6.60
CA THR A 53 3.58 -1.07 -6.63
C THR A 53 2.91 -2.30 -6.03
N LEU A 54 2.22 -2.11 -4.91
CA LEU A 54 1.38 -3.14 -4.30
C LEU A 54 0.01 -3.15 -5.01
N VAL A 55 -0.29 -4.25 -5.67
CA VAL A 55 -1.48 -4.43 -6.50
C VAL A 55 -2.46 -5.35 -5.80
N PHE A 56 -3.62 -4.85 -5.39
CA PHE A 56 -4.75 -5.69 -4.97
C PHE A 56 -5.57 -6.07 -6.21
N LYS A 57 -5.74 -7.37 -6.46
CA LYS A 57 -6.33 -7.89 -7.68
C LYS A 57 -7.75 -8.38 -7.45
N PHE A 58 -8.62 -8.00 -8.36
CA PHE A 58 -10.02 -8.35 -8.37
C PHE A 58 -10.42 -8.86 -9.75
N GLU A 59 -11.33 -9.82 -9.78
CA GLU A 59 -11.89 -10.35 -11.02
C GLU A 59 -13.41 -10.37 -10.95
N ARG A 60 -14.03 -10.12 -12.08
CA ARG A 60 -15.46 -10.28 -12.29
C ARG A 60 -15.71 -10.97 -13.61
N LYS A 61 -16.60 -11.97 -13.57
CA LYS A 61 -17.04 -12.75 -14.73
C LYS A 61 -18.56 -12.77 -14.81
N GLY A 62 -19.07 -12.87 -16.04
CA GLY A 62 -20.49 -13.04 -16.35
C GLY A 62 -21.07 -11.90 -17.18
N ASP A 63 -22.34 -12.04 -17.53
CA ASP A 63 -23.01 -11.18 -18.54
C ASP A 63 -24.11 -10.28 -17.94
N VAL A 64 -24.50 -10.53 -16.68
CA VAL A 64 -25.53 -9.77 -15.98
C VAL A 64 -24.93 -9.12 -14.75
N PHE A 65 -25.00 -7.79 -14.71
CA PHE A 65 -24.39 -7.01 -13.65
C PHE A 65 -25.44 -6.25 -12.84
N ALA A 66 -25.68 -6.69 -11.61
CA ALA A 66 -26.42 -5.89 -10.64
C ALA A 66 -25.60 -4.65 -10.23
N GLN A 67 -26.23 -3.48 -10.31
CA GLN A 67 -25.68 -2.23 -9.80
C GLN A 67 -25.93 -2.17 -8.29
N VAL A 68 -24.87 -2.19 -7.50
CA VAL A 68 -24.90 -2.12 -6.04
C VAL A 68 -23.58 -1.52 -5.58
N ILE A 69 -23.62 -0.78 -4.47
CA ILE A 69 -22.41 -0.26 -3.83
C ILE A 69 -21.96 -1.27 -2.77
N VAL A 70 -20.77 -1.84 -2.94
CA VAL A 70 -20.16 -2.78 -2.00
C VAL A 70 -18.81 -2.23 -1.57
N SER A 71 -18.61 -2.06 -0.26
CA SER A 71 -17.31 -1.69 0.32
C SER A 71 -16.79 -2.83 1.20
N LYS A 72 -15.55 -3.23 0.99
CA LYS A 72 -14.86 -4.26 1.78
C LYS A 72 -13.41 -3.88 2.02
N GLU A 73 -12.88 -4.30 3.15
CA GLU A 73 -11.46 -4.14 3.51
C GLU A 73 -10.70 -5.45 3.24
N TYR A 74 -9.54 -5.35 2.58
CA TYR A 74 -8.67 -6.47 2.23
C TYR A 74 -7.27 -6.20 2.73
N THR A 75 -6.76 -7.06 3.60
CA THR A 75 -5.42 -6.91 4.20
C THR A 75 -4.47 -7.95 3.60
N THR A 76 -3.20 -7.56 3.40
CA THR A 76 -2.13 -8.51 3.05
C THR A 76 -2.01 -9.58 4.14
N ASN A 77 -1.67 -10.81 3.77
CA ASN A 77 -1.46 -11.88 4.74
C ASN A 77 -0.03 -11.89 5.30
N GLU A 78 0.85 -11.02 4.81
CA GLU A 78 2.20 -10.84 5.31
C GLU A 78 2.52 -9.34 5.50
N LYS A 79 3.52 -9.07 6.34
CA LYS A 79 4.09 -7.74 6.48
C LYS A 79 5.05 -7.49 5.32
N ILE A 80 4.99 -6.30 4.74
CA ILE A 80 5.83 -5.88 3.63
C ILE A 80 6.68 -4.71 4.10
N PRO A 81 7.99 -4.67 3.81
CA PRO A 81 8.84 -3.53 4.16
C PRO A 81 8.30 -2.23 3.58
N VAL A 82 8.20 -1.19 4.41
CA VAL A 82 7.61 0.09 4.02
C VAL A 82 8.36 0.72 2.83
N LYS A 83 9.69 0.57 2.80
CA LYS A 83 10.54 1.04 1.69
C LYS A 83 10.21 0.40 0.34
N ASP A 84 9.63 -0.80 0.35
CA ASP A 84 9.36 -1.56 -0.86
C ASP A 84 8.01 -1.18 -1.47
N VAL A 85 7.11 -0.51 -0.75
CA VAL A 85 5.80 -0.08 -1.27
C VAL A 85 5.79 1.43 -1.52
N LYS A 86 5.95 1.81 -2.78
CA LYS A 86 5.90 3.20 -3.27
C LYS A 86 4.49 3.62 -3.66
N LYS A 87 3.65 2.66 -4.06
CA LYS A 87 2.30 2.89 -4.58
C LYS A 87 1.38 1.72 -4.24
N VAL A 88 0.12 2.00 -3.98
CA VAL A 88 -0.93 0.97 -3.85
C VAL A 88 -2.00 1.20 -4.91
N ILE A 89 -2.40 0.12 -5.58
CA ILE A 89 -3.46 0.16 -6.60
C ILE A 89 -4.46 -0.97 -6.43
N MET A 90 -5.66 -0.73 -6.93
CA MET A 90 -6.70 -1.72 -7.15
C MET A 90 -6.77 -2.05 -8.64
N GLU A 91 -6.51 -3.31 -8.99
CA GLU A 91 -6.64 -3.83 -10.35
C GLU A 91 -7.93 -4.66 -10.44
N LEU A 92 -8.86 -4.27 -11.31
CA LEU A 92 -10.11 -4.98 -11.55
C LEU A 92 -10.13 -5.51 -12.99
N THR A 93 -10.26 -6.82 -13.14
CA THR A 93 -10.44 -7.48 -14.44
C THR A 93 -11.88 -7.92 -14.61
N THR A 94 -12.59 -7.31 -15.57
CA THR A 94 -13.98 -7.65 -15.90
C THR A 94 -14.02 -8.26 -17.31
N ASN A 95 -14.39 -9.54 -17.42
CA ASN A 95 -14.45 -10.26 -18.70
C ASN A 95 -13.18 -10.07 -19.58
N GLY A 96 -12.00 -10.16 -18.96
CA GLY A 96 -10.71 -9.98 -19.63
C GLY A 96 -10.27 -8.52 -19.83
N THR A 97 -11.15 -7.54 -19.62
CA THR A 97 -10.79 -6.13 -19.65
C THR A 97 -10.27 -5.68 -18.30
N LYS A 98 -9.04 -5.17 -18.26
CA LYS A 98 -8.39 -4.69 -17.05
C LYS A 98 -8.57 -3.18 -16.86
N LYS A 99 -8.94 -2.76 -15.65
CA LYS A 99 -8.93 -1.38 -15.18
C LYS A 99 -8.10 -1.26 -13.91
N VAL A 100 -7.44 -0.12 -13.74
CA VAL A 100 -6.57 0.16 -12.59
C VAL A 100 -7.04 1.45 -11.93
N TYR A 101 -7.15 1.40 -10.60
CA TYR A 101 -7.56 2.52 -9.77
C TYR A 101 -6.48 2.76 -8.72
N GLU A 102 -5.97 4.00 -8.64
CA GLU A 102 -4.99 4.36 -7.64
C GLU A 102 -5.64 4.45 -6.26
N ALA A 103 -5.01 3.84 -5.27
CA ALA A 103 -5.48 3.88 -3.89
C ALA A 103 -4.83 5.05 -3.14
N LYS A 104 -5.63 5.74 -2.33
CA LYS A 104 -5.17 6.86 -1.51
C LYS A 104 -4.84 6.36 -0.11
N PHE A 105 -3.71 6.77 0.43
CA PHE A 105 -3.38 6.54 1.84
C PHE A 105 -4.36 7.32 2.74
N VAL A 106 -4.91 6.65 3.74
CA VAL A 106 -5.92 7.25 4.65
C VAL A 106 -5.59 7.07 6.13
N GLY A 107 -4.58 6.27 6.50
CA GLY A 107 -4.15 6.17 7.89
C GLY A 107 -3.08 5.11 8.17
N ASP A 108 -2.41 5.27 9.30
CA ASP A 108 -1.45 4.32 9.88
C ASP A 108 -1.99 3.86 11.24
N GLU A 109 -2.31 2.58 11.37
CA GLU A 109 -2.82 1.95 12.60
C GLU A 109 -1.70 1.17 13.32
N GLY A 110 -0.46 1.68 13.26
CA GLY A 110 0.72 1.07 13.88
C GLY A 110 1.27 -0.05 13.01
N GLU A 111 0.66 -1.24 13.08
CA GLU A 111 1.11 -2.40 12.29
C GLU A 111 0.53 -2.46 10.87
N LYS A 112 -0.41 -1.57 10.55
CA LYS A 112 -1.23 -1.65 9.33
C LYS A 112 -1.38 -0.28 8.67
N MET A 113 -0.99 -0.18 7.40
CA MET A 113 -1.22 0.99 6.55
C MET A 113 -2.55 0.85 5.82
N ILE A 114 -3.42 1.85 5.91
CA ILE A 114 -4.76 1.84 5.30
C ILE A 114 -4.78 2.68 4.03
N TYR A 115 -5.30 2.08 2.96
CA TYR A 115 -5.53 2.71 1.67
C TYR A 115 -6.99 2.56 1.25
N GLU A 116 -7.47 3.50 0.44
CA GLU A 116 -8.83 3.48 -0.09
C GLU A 116 -8.84 3.66 -1.61
N ALA A 117 -9.63 2.84 -2.30
CA ALA A 117 -9.88 2.99 -3.74
C ALA A 117 -11.36 2.76 -4.05
N THR A 118 -11.89 3.54 -4.99
CA THR A 118 -13.27 3.40 -5.48
C THR A 118 -13.26 3.14 -6.97
N GLU A 119 -13.94 2.08 -7.39
CA GLU A 119 -14.27 1.79 -8.77
C GLU A 119 -15.26 2.84 -9.29
N LYS A 120 -14.88 3.52 -10.38
CA LYS A 120 -15.63 4.58 -11.05
C LYS A 120 -15.88 4.22 -12.50
#